data_AF-A0A524LZB9-F1
#
_entry.id   AF-A0A524LZB9-F1
#
_cell.length_a   1.000
_cell.length_b   1.000
_cell.length_c   1.000
_cell.angle_alpha   90.00
_cell.angle_beta   90.00
_cell.angle_gamma   90.00
#
_symmetry.space_group_name_H-M   'P 1'
#
loop_
_entity.id
_entity.type
_entity.pdbx_description
1 polymer ?
#
loop_
_entity_poly.entity_id
_entity_poly.type
_entity_poly.pdbx_seq_one_letter_code
_entity_poly.pdbx_strand_id
1 'polypeptide(L)'
;MSKTNIVYKGVLFEDSFENYLNKESISICQFLYFLCIDDIAKHVERTFYTNKDWHFRYNVSSMIKLFIVKCFRKLSYDKTISSLTEEEAILLSFLDENDQIILPSGGTLHHFVKYRLGEEGINEVMMLLGEKILQLSSEKEAKIDSTPLEASRYDEYADYHPHYGCKMDKAHITMVGTLPVFMTHTRGLAGDPQELIKHIEALKKMDAKIESYSADGGYDSFDVHADIWYHLNARPVISYASNAVINKEGEKGRIDHWVNKNWKIGGDVHAPMEDKLKFLYEIGRIDQVGMYLRNQNILDKLFQALYKKRAECEKIHGHIKQVVKFDIRRTRDESKKLYTLLNFVAYQLLVLAELQNKVENSNSFGRYF
;
A
#
# COMPACT_ATOMS: atom_id res chain seq x y z
N MET A 1 14.21 -0.03 -21.65
CA MET A 1 13.35 -0.92 -20.85
C MET A 1 14.17 -2.13 -20.44
N SER A 2 13.79 -2.86 -19.40
CA SER A 2 14.57 -4.02 -18.98
C SER A 2 14.42 -5.12 -20.04
N LYS A 3 15.55 -5.57 -20.59
CA LYS A 3 15.62 -6.80 -21.38
C LYS A 3 16.01 -7.91 -20.43
N THR A 4 15.35 -9.06 -20.54
CA THR A 4 15.61 -10.19 -19.65
C THR A 4 15.99 -11.38 -20.51
N ASN A 5 17.07 -12.07 -20.13
CA ASN A 5 17.59 -13.21 -20.86
C ASN A 5 17.01 -14.51 -20.30
N ILE A 6 16.36 -15.31 -21.15
CA ILE A 6 16.03 -16.72 -20.87
C ILE A 6 17.01 -17.61 -21.61
N VAL A 7 17.55 -18.62 -20.93
CA VAL A 7 18.20 -19.75 -21.60
C VAL A 7 17.21 -20.91 -21.56
N TYR A 8 16.75 -21.37 -22.72
CA TYR A 8 15.92 -22.57 -22.84
C TYR A 8 16.58 -23.55 -23.79
N LYS A 9 16.89 -24.76 -23.31
CA LYS A 9 17.58 -25.81 -24.07
C LYS A 9 18.88 -25.33 -24.75
N GLY A 10 19.64 -24.47 -24.06
CA GLY A 10 20.91 -23.93 -24.56
C GLY A 10 20.80 -22.76 -25.54
N VAL A 11 19.60 -22.22 -25.78
CA VAL A 11 19.38 -21.04 -26.63
C VAL A 11 19.06 -19.82 -25.76
N LEU A 12 19.84 -18.75 -25.92
CA LEU A 12 19.62 -17.45 -25.27
C LEU A 12 18.53 -16.67 -26.03
N PHE A 13 17.44 -16.35 -25.35
CA PHE A 13 16.38 -15.48 -25.84
C PHE A 13 16.44 -14.16 -25.06
N GLU A 14 16.70 -13.06 -25.76
CA GLU A 14 16.42 -11.73 -25.25
C GLU A 14 14.92 -11.46 -25.40
N ASP A 15 14.24 -11.19 -24.29
CA ASP A 15 12.82 -10.87 -24.30
C ASP A 15 12.53 -9.58 -23.54
N SER A 16 11.40 -8.96 -23.89
CA SER A 16 11.00 -7.66 -23.34
C SER A 16 9.51 -7.65 -23.04
N PHE A 17 9.12 -6.92 -21.98
CA PHE A 17 7.72 -6.81 -21.58
C PHE A 17 6.84 -6.22 -22.69
N GLU A 18 7.39 -5.34 -23.55
CA GLU A 18 6.68 -4.71 -24.66
C GLU A 18 6.07 -5.73 -25.64
N ASN A 19 6.75 -6.87 -25.83
CA ASN A 19 6.28 -7.96 -26.71
C ASN A 19 4.94 -8.58 -26.26
N TYR A 20 4.52 -8.27 -25.03
CA TYR A 20 3.35 -8.84 -24.38
C TYR A 20 2.23 -7.82 -24.13
N LEU A 21 2.52 -6.52 -24.24
CA LEU A 21 1.57 -5.43 -23.97
C LEU A 21 0.34 -5.43 -24.89
N ASN A 22 0.46 -6.00 -26.09
CA ASN A 22 -0.60 -6.03 -27.10
C ASN A 22 -1.27 -7.41 -27.25
N LYS A 23 -0.89 -8.40 -26.43
CA LYS A 23 -1.49 -9.74 -26.48
C LYS A 23 -2.82 -9.73 -25.72
N GLU A 24 -3.81 -10.43 -26.27
CA GLU A 24 -5.15 -10.57 -25.67
C GLU A 24 -5.13 -11.31 -24.32
N SER A 25 -4.15 -12.21 -24.14
CA SER A 25 -3.94 -12.92 -22.88
C SER A 25 -2.47 -13.25 -22.70
N ILE A 26 -1.96 -13.09 -21.47
CA ILE A 26 -0.63 -13.56 -21.08
C ILE A 26 -0.73 -14.36 -19.79
N SER A 27 0.19 -15.31 -19.58
CA SER A 27 0.26 -15.98 -18.28
C SER A 27 0.79 -15.00 -17.23
N ILE A 28 0.22 -15.06 -16.02
CA ILE A 28 0.73 -14.30 -14.88
C ILE A 28 2.21 -14.62 -14.60
N CYS A 29 2.66 -15.84 -14.88
CA CYS A 29 4.06 -16.23 -14.71
C CYS A 29 4.97 -15.49 -15.70
N GLN A 30 4.51 -15.26 -16.94
CA GLN A 30 5.24 -14.44 -17.92
C GLN A 30 5.34 -12.99 -17.46
N PHE A 31 4.26 -12.44 -16.88
CA PHE A 31 4.29 -11.09 -16.32
C PHE A 31 5.28 -10.99 -15.15
N LEU A 32 5.29 -11.99 -14.26
CA LEU A 32 6.19 -12.05 -13.09
C LEU A 32 7.64 -12.36 -13.45
N TYR A 33 7.91 -12.91 -14.63
CA TYR A 33 9.28 -13.08 -15.12
C TYR A 33 10.02 -11.73 -15.21
N PHE A 34 9.33 -10.68 -15.64
CA PHE A 34 9.89 -9.31 -15.74
C PHE A 34 9.88 -8.53 -14.41
N LEU A 35 9.41 -9.14 -13.32
CA LEU A 35 9.45 -8.53 -12.00
C LEU A 35 10.80 -8.80 -11.31
N CYS A 36 11.52 -7.73 -11.00
CA CYS A 36 12.79 -7.78 -10.28
C CYS A 36 12.61 -7.40 -8.80
N ILE A 37 12.78 -8.38 -7.92
CA ILE A 37 12.64 -8.24 -6.46
C ILE A 37 13.84 -8.86 -5.71
N ASP A 38 15.01 -8.92 -6.34
CA ASP A 38 16.18 -9.60 -5.77
C ASP A 38 16.68 -8.95 -4.48
N ASP A 39 16.57 -7.63 -4.37
CA ASP A 39 16.82 -6.86 -3.16
C ASP A 39 15.88 -7.27 -2.03
N ILE A 40 14.57 -7.36 -2.30
CA ILE A 40 13.56 -7.79 -1.33
C ILE A 40 13.76 -9.25 -0.96
N ALA A 41 14.04 -10.11 -1.94
CA ALA A 41 14.28 -11.54 -1.72
C ALA A 41 15.53 -11.76 -0.84
N LYS A 42 16.62 -11.02 -1.07
CA LYS A 42 17.83 -11.05 -0.22
C LYS A 42 17.55 -10.54 1.19
N HIS A 43 16.72 -9.52 1.34
CA HIS A 43 16.29 -9.06 2.66
C HIS A 43 15.50 -10.15 3.39
N VAL A 44 14.51 -10.73 2.72
CA VAL A 44 13.69 -11.82 3.29
C VAL A 44 14.54 -13.02 3.67
N GLU A 45 15.50 -13.39 2.82
CA GLU A 45 16.49 -14.44 3.10
C GLU A 45 17.27 -14.12 4.38
N ARG A 46 17.89 -12.95 4.48
CA ARG A 46 18.71 -12.57 5.64
C ARG A 46 17.92 -12.48 6.95
N THR A 47 16.67 -12.03 6.88
CA THR A 47 15.86 -11.74 8.07
C THR A 47 15.05 -12.96 8.53
N PHE A 48 14.45 -13.71 7.60
CA PHE A 48 13.48 -14.77 7.93
C PHE A 48 13.99 -16.19 7.69
N TYR A 49 15.12 -16.36 7.01
CA TYR A 49 15.80 -17.65 6.97
C TYR A 49 16.85 -17.69 8.08
N THR A 50 16.55 -18.46 9.13
CA THR A 50 17.54 -18.79 10.16
C THR A 50 18.66 -19.59 9.50
N ASN A 51 19.92 -19.15 9.63
CA ASN A 51 21.19 -19.72 9.10
C ASN A 51 21.29 -21.26 9.16
N LYS A 52 20.50 -21.95 8.34
CA LYS A 52 20.36 -23.39 8.29
C LYS A 52 20.26 -23.77 6.83
N ASP A 53 21.33 -24.34 6.31
CA ASP A 53 21.50 -24.62 4.87
C ASP A 53 20.37 -25.46 4.27
N TRP A 54 19.72 -26.30 5.09
CA TRP A 54 18.57 -27.12 4.66
C TRP A 54 17.27 -26.32 4.40
N HIS A 55 17.21 -25.03 4.76
CA HIS A 55 16.06 -24.18 4.48
C HIS A 55 16.05 -23.64 3.05
N PHE A 56 17.20 -23.62 2.37
CA PHE A 56 17.41 -22.97 1.06
C PHE A 56 17.18 -23.88 -0.13
N ARG A 57 16.06 -24.62 -0.13
CA ARG A 57 15.74 -25.52 -1.25
C ARG A 57 15.17 -24.78 -2.47
N TYR A 58 14.58 -23.61 -2.28
CA TYR A 58 13.94 -22.83 -3.34
C TYR A 58 14.36 -21.38 -3.24
N ASN A 59 14.55 -20.74 -4.39
CA ASN A 59 14.84 -19.31 -4.47
C ASN A 59 13.68 -18.51 -3.84
N VAL A 60 14.01 -17.55 -2.95
CA VAL A 60 13.03 -16.74 -2.23
C VAL A 60 12.18 -15.88 -3.17
N SER A 61 12.80 -15.31 -4.22
CA SER A 61 12.11 -14.55 -5.27
C SER A 61 11.06 -15.43 -5.96
N SER A 62 11.43 -16.66 -6.33
CA SER A 62 10.51 -17.65 -6.92
C SER A 62 9.36 -18.00 -5.99
N MET A 63 9.62 -18.19 -4.70
CA MET A 63 8.58 -18.47 -3.69
C MET A 63 7.61 -17.29 -3.51
N ILE A 64 8.11 -16.05 -3.52
CA ILE A 64 7.28 -14.83 -3.48
C ILE A 64 6.42 -14.75 -4.75
N LYS A 65 7.01 -14.90 -5.94
CA LYS A 65 6.29 -14.87 -7.22
C LYS A 65 5.21 -15.96 -7.29
N LEU A 66 5.52 -17.17 -6.84
CA LEU A 66 4.56 -18.27 -6.80
C LEU A 66 3.37 -18.01 -5.88
N PHE A 67 3.59 -17.32 -4.76
CA PHE A 67 2.52 -16.86 -3.90
C PHE A 67 1.62 -15.82 -4.62
N ILE A 68 2.17 -14.91 -5.44
CA ILE A 68 1.36 -14.01 -6.27
C ILE A 68 0.47 -14.82 -7.22
N VAL A 69 1.03 -15.84 -7.89
CA VAL A 69 0.27 -16.73 -8.79
C VAL A 69 -0.91 -17.36 -8.06
N LYS A 70 -0.71 -17.82 -6.81
CA LYS A 70 -1.80 -18.34 -5.97
C LYS A 70 -2.90 -17.31 -5.76
N CYS A 71 -2.56 -16.09 -5.34
CA CYS A 71 -3.54 -15.01 -5.09
C CYS A 71 -4.30 -14.64 -6.37
N PHE A 72 -3.56 -14.49 -7.47
CA PHE A 72 -4.11 -14.11 -8.76
C PHE A 72 -5.07 -15.17 -9.33
N ARG A 73 -4.64 -16.43 -9.37
CA ARG A 73 -5.47 -17.57 -9.85
C ARG A 73 -6.57 -17.97 -8.85
N LYS A 74 -6.56 -17.44 -7.63
CA LYS A 74 -7.52 -17.72 -6.56
C LYS A 74 -7.57 -19.23 -6.22
N LEU A 75 -6.41 -19.88 -6.22
CA LEU A 75 -6.26 -21.33 -5.98
C LEU A 75 -5.82 -21.66 -4.55
N SER A 76 -6.03 -22.92 -4.14
CA SER A 76 -5.37 -23.47 -2.94
C SER A 76 -3.89 -23.70 -3.22
N TYR A 77 -3.08 -23.82 -2.17
CA TYR A 77 -1.63 -24.04 -2.31
C TYR A 77 -1.30 -25.24 -3.21
N ASP A 78 -1.92 -26.41 -3.00
CA ASP A 78 -1.66 -27.59 -3.84
C ASP A 78 -2.09 -27.39 -5.29
N LYS A 79 -3.26 -26.76 -5.50
CA LYS A 79 -3.77 -26.47 -6.84
C LYS A 79 -2.90 -25.45 -7.58
N THR A 80 -2.29 -24.50 -6.86
CA THR A 80 -1.32 -23.57 -7.46
C THR A 80 -0.16 -24.33 -8.05
N ILE A 81 0.47 -25.23 -7.27
CA ILE A 81 1.60 -26.04 -7.75
C ILE A 81 1.19 -26.91 -8.95
N SER A 82 0.08 -27.64 -8.83
CA SER A 82 -0.38 -28.55 -9.89
C SER A 82 -0.87 -27.85 -11.15
N SER A 83 -1.11 -26.53 -11.09
CA SER A 83 -1.57 -25.73 -12.24
C SER A 83 -0.43 -25.17 -13.08
N LEU A 84 0.82 -25.25 -12.61
CA LEU A 84 1.96 -24.75 -13.37
C LEU A 84 2.29 -25.69 -14.53
N THR A 85 2.49 -25.10 -15.71
CA THR A 85 3.14 -25.81 -16.82
C THR A 85 4.66 -25.82 -16.63
N GLU A 86 5.38 -26.63 -17.40
CA GLU A 86 6.85 -26.62 -17.39
C GLU A 86 7.41 -25.23 -17.75
N GLU A 87 6.83 -24.57 -18.75
CA GLU A 87 7.20 -23.22 -19.15
C GLU A 87 7.01 -22.21 -18.01
N GLU A 88 5.89 -22.28 -17.28
CA GLU A 88 5.63 -21.41 -16.14
C GLU A 88 6.59 -21.65 -14.98
N ALA A 89 6.97 -22.90 -14.72
CA ALA A 89 7.97 -23.23 -13.71
C ALA A 89 9.34 -22.60 -14.05
N ILE A 90 9.71 -22.62 -15.34
CA ILE A 90 10.95 -22.00 -15.84
C ILE A 90 10.88 -20.47 -15.73
N LEU A 91 9.77 -19.84 -16.12
CA LEU A 91 9.56 -18.39 -16.01
C LEU A 91 9.66 -17.89 -14.57
N LEU A 92 9.26 -18.73 -13.61
CA LEU A 92 9.38 -18.45 -12.18
C LEU A 92 10.72 -18.88 -11.58
N SER A 93 11.66 -19.39 -12.38
CA SER A 93 13.00 -19.83 -11.96
C SER A 93 13.02 -20.99 -10.97
N PHE A 94 12.11 -21.96 -11.11
CA PHE A 94 12.13 -23.22 -10.35
C PHE A 94 13.03 -24.28 -11.00
N LEU A 95 14.30 -23.94 -11.21
CA LEU A 95 15.33 -24.83 -11.76
C LEU A 95 16.42 -25.10 -10.72
N ASP A 96 16.94 -26.32 -10.71
CA ASP A 96 18.13 -26.68 -9.94
C ASP A 96 19.43 -26.39 -10.71
N GLU A 97 20.57 -26.74 -10.12
CA GLU A 97 21.90 -26.57 -10.74
C GLU A 97 22.12 -27.38 -12.03
N ASN A 98 21.24 -28.34 -12.32
CA ASN A 98 21.27 -29.20 -13.50
C ASN A 98 20.14 -28.87 -14.50
N ASP A 99 19.54 -27.68 -14.39
CA ASP A 99 18.39 -27.23 -15.20
C ASP A 99 17.15 -28.14 -15.08
N GLN A 100 17.01 -28.89 -13.98
CA GLN A 100 15.81 -29.70 -13.72
C GLN A 100 14.77 -28.90 -12.95
N ILE A 101 13.50 -29.06 -13.35
CA ILE A 101 12.39 -28.38 -12.69
C ILE A 101 12.18 -28.95 -11.27
N ILE A 102 12.28 -28.08 -10.27
CA ILE A 102 12.09 -28.42 -8.85
C ILE A 102 10.98 -27.56 -8.23
N LEU A 103 9.75 -28.08 -8.24
CA LEU A 103 8.61 -27.39 -7.65
C LEU A 103 8.45 -27.68 -6.15
N PRO A 104 8.10 -26.68 -5.32
CA PRO A 104 7.73 -26.90 -3.94
C PRO A 104 6.39 -27.64 -3.85
N SER A 105 6.17 -28.39 -2.76
CA SER A 105 4.83 -28.87 -2.44
C SER A 105 3.93 -27.72 -1.97
N GLY A 106 2.61 -27.88 -2.06
CA GLY A 106 1.68 -26.87 -1.54
C GLY A 106 1.87 -26.63 -0.03
N GLY A 107 2.20 -27.68 0.73
CA GLY A 107 2.60 -27.55 2.14
C GLY A 107 3.86 -26.69 2.35
N THR A 108 4.84 -26.78 1.46
CA THR A 108 6.06 -25.97 1.51
C THR A 108 5.74 -24.49 1.26
N LEU A 109 4.94 -24.19 0.23
CA LEU A 109 4.52 -22.81 -0.06
C LEU A 109 3.67 -22.23 1.08
N HIS A 110 2.74 -23.02 1.63
CA HIS A 110 1.97 -22.63 2.79
C HIS A 110 2.87 -22.34 4.00
N HIS A 111 3.88 -23.16 4.25
CA HIS A 111 4.80 -22.94 5.36
C HIS A 111 5.64 -21.67 5.17
N PHE A 112 6.13 -21.43 3.96
CA PHE A 112 6.85 -20.20 3.61
C PHE A 112 6.00 -18.96 3.93
N VAL A 113 4.75 -18.94 3.46
CA VAL A 113 3.86 -17.79 3.66
C VAL A 113 3.41 -17.65 5.11
N LYS A 114 2.88 -18.72 5.72
CA LYS A 114 2.21 -18.64 7.03
C LYS A 114 3.18 -18.60 8.20
N TYR A 115 4.24 -19.40 8.17
CA TYR A 115 5.10 -19.61 9.34
C TYR A 115 6.47 -18.96 9.20
N ARG A 116 7.02 -18.88 7.98
CA ARG A 116 8.31 -18.23 7.78
C ARG A 116 8.19 -16.71 7.67
N LEU A 117 7.27 -16.23 6.83
CA LEU A 117 6.97 -14.80 6.75
C LEU A 117 5.98 -14.39 7.83
N GLY A 118 4.84 -15.07 7.92
CA GLY A 118 3.76 -14.68 8.84
C GLY A 118 3.30 -13.25 8.59
N GLU A 119 2.63 -12.63 9.56
CA GLU A 119 2.18 -11.24 9.40
C GLU A 119 3.35 -10.25 9.39
N GLU A 120 4.37 -10.49 10.20
CA GLU A 120 5.52 -9.59 10.34
C GLU A 120 6.32 -9.50 9.04
N GLY A 121 6.72 -10.65 8.46
CA GLY A 121 7.47 -10.67 7.22
C GLY A 121 6.68 -10.17 6.02
N ILE A 122 5.36 -10.39 5.97
CA ILE A 122 4.53 -9.82 4.91
C ILE A 122 4.39 -8.29 5.07
N ASN A 123 4.29 -7.77 6.29
CA ASN A 123 4.31 -6.32 6.51
C ASN A 123 5.66 -5.71 6.09
N GLU A 124 6.77 -6.38 6.38
CA GLU A 124 8.08 -5.89 5.96
C GLU A 124 8.23 -5.90 4.43
N VAL A 125 7.77 -6.96 3.76
CA VAL A 125 7.71 -7.00 2.29
C VAL A 125 6.82 -5.88 1.74
N MET A 126 5.64 -5.62 2.34
CA MET A 126 4.76 -4.50 1.97
C MET A 126 5.49 -3.16 2.07
N MET A 127 6.26 -2.95 3.14
CA MET A 127 7.02 -1.71 3.34
C MET A 127 8.09 -1.51 2.26
N LEU A 128 8.89 -2.56 1.99
CA LEU A 128 9.94 -2.52 0.96
C LEU A 128 9.36 -2.31 -0.44
N LEU A 129 8.22 -2.92 -0.74
CA LEU A 129 7.51 -2.72 -2.00
C LEU A 129 6.97 -1.29 -2.12
N GLY A 130 6.35 -0.76 -1.06
CA GLY A 130 5.88 0.62 -1.01
C GLY A 130 7.00 1.62 -1.28
N GLU A 131 8.14 1.45 -0.61
CA GLU A 131 9.35 2.27 -0.84
C GLU A 131 9.81 2.20 -2.29
N LYS A 132 9.93 0.99 -2.85
CA LYS A 132 10.38 0.81 -4.23
C LYS A 132 9.41 1.40 -5.26
N ILE A 133 8.11 1.29 -5.02
CA ILE A 133 7.07 1.92 -5.84
C ILE A 133 7.24 3.45 -5.82
N LEU A 134 7.48 4.04 -4.65
CA LEU A 134 7.69 5.48 -4.49
C LEU A 134 8.97 5.96 -5.18
N GLN A 135 10.07 5.20 -5.08
CA GLN A 135 11.33 5.53 -5.75
C GLN A 135 11.21 5.54 -7.29
N LEU A 136 10.34 4.70 -7.85
CA LEU A 136 10.09 4.63 -9.29
C LEU A 136 9.02 5.62 -9.77
N SER A 137 8.28 6.24 -8.86
CA SER A 137 7.19 7.15 -9.16
C SER A 137 7.60 8.62 -9.04
N SER A 138 7.03 9.48 -9.88
CA SER A 138 7.10 10.94 -9.72
C SER A 138 5.90 11.51 -8.98
N GLU A 139 4.93 10.68 -8.59
CA GLU A 139 3.72 11.08 -7.89
C GLU A 139 4.02 11.56 -6.47
N LYS A 140 3.37 12.66 -6.08
CA LYS A 140 3.56 13.28 -4.75
C LYS A 140 2.26 13.56 -4.02
N GLU A 141 1.15 13.10 -4.58
CA GLU A 141 -0.18 13.30 -4.02
C GLU A 141 -0.61 12.04 -3.29
N ALA A 142 -0.49 12.06 -1.96
CA ALA A 142 -0.96 10.97 -1.12
C ALA A 142 -2.48 11.06 -0.92
N LYS A 143 -3.12 9.90 -0.79
CA LYS A 143 -4.56 9.76 -0.51
C LYS A 143 -4.74 8.59 0.45
N ILE A 144 -5.55 8.76 1.48
CA ILE A 144 -6.02 7.64 2.32
C ILE A 144 -7.51 7.44 2.13
N ASP A 145 -7.90 6.18 2.10
CA ASP A 145 -9.29 5.79 2.14
C ASP A 145 -9.40 4.39 2.76
N SER A 146 -10.51 4.11 3.43
CA SER A 146 -10.80 2.79 3.95
C SER A 146 -11.73 2.06 2.99
N THR A 147 -11.55 0.74 2.86
CA THR A 147 -12.41 -0.09 2.01
C THR A 147 -12.95 -1.29 2.80
N PRO A 148 -14.22 -1.66 2.60
CA PRO A 148 -14.80 -2.83 3.23
C PRO A 148 -14.13 -4.11 2.73
N LEU A 149 -13.76 -4.97 3.69
CA LEU A 149 -13.39 -6.36 3.51
C LEU A 149 -14.60 -7.20 3.92
N GLU A 150 -15.46 -7.53 2.96
CA GLU A 150 -16.70 -8.24 3.24
C GLU A 150 -16.42 -9.61 3.88
N ALA A 151 -17.13 -9.91 4.96
CA ALA A 151 -17.13 -11.19 5.64
C ALA A 151 -18.37 -12.01 5.27
N SER A 152 -18.36 -13.30 5.64
CA SER A 152 -19.56 -14.11 5.52
C SER A 152 -20.67 -13.53 6.41
N ARG A 153 -21.93 -13.55 5.96
CA ARG A 153 -23.09 -13.12 6.77
C ARG A 153 -23.19 -13.79 8.16
N TYR A 154 -22.64 -15.00 8.27
CA TYR A 154 -22.63 -15.83 9.48
C TYR A 154 -21.30 -15.80 10.24
N ASP A 155 -20.36 -14.93 9.86
CA ASP A 155 -19.11 -14.78 10.61
C ASP A 155 -19.39 -14.16 11.98
N GLU A 156 -19.17 -14.92 13.05
CA GLU A 156 -19.42 -14.49 14.44
C GLU A 156 -18.38 -13.46 14.91
N TYR A 157 -17.24 -13.36 14.24
CA TYR A 157 -16.11 -12.52 14.63
C TYR A 157 -16.02 -11.22 13.80
N ALA A 158 -16.89 -11.03 12.81
CA ALA A 158 -16.92 -9.83 11.99
C ALA A 158 -18.05 -8.87 12.41
N ASP A 159 -17.73 -7.58 12.49
CA ASP A 159 -18.69 -6.55 12.87
C ASP A 159 -19.67 -6.26 11.72
N TYR A 160 -20.93 -5.99 12.04
CA TYR A 160 -21.90 -5.46 11.07
C TYR A 160 -21.73 -3.95 10.93
N HIS A 161 -21.43 -3.46 9.72
CA HIS A 161 -21.26 -2.04 9.46
C HIS A 161 -22.54 -1.43 8.85
N PRO A 162 -23.26 -0.53 9.54
CA PRO A 162 -24.55 -0.03 9.08
C PRO A 162 -24.52 0.69 7.73
N HIS A 163 -23.46 1.45 7.45
CA HIS A 163 -23.32 2.18 6.19
C HIS A 163 -23.16 1.26 4.97
N TYR A 164 -22.49 0.11 5.14
CA TYR A 164 -22.25 -0.84 4.04
C TYR A 164 -23.25 -1.99 4.01
N GLY A 165 -24.06 -2.17 5.06
CA GLY A 165 -25.10 -3.19 5.12
C GLY A 165 -24.58 -4.63 5.17
N CYS A 166 -23.32 -4.84 5.57
CA CYS A 166 -22.70 -6.16 5.61
C CYS A 166 -21.81 -6.35 6.85
N LYS A 167 -21.50 -7.62 7.16
CA LYS A 167 -20.44 -7.94 8.10
C LYS A 167 -19.10 -7.78 7.41
N MET A 168 -18.13 -7.13 8.06
CA MET A 168 -16.87 -6.78 7.41
C MET A 168 -15.75 -6.48 8.41
N ASP A 169 -14.54 -6.55 7.89
CA ASP A 169 -13.36 -5.84 8.40
C ASP A 169 -13.07 -4.64 7.47
N LYS A 170 -12.07 -3.83 7.80
CA LYS A 170 -11.62 -2.70 6.98
C LYS A 170 -10.15 -2.86 6.60
N ALA A 171 -9.84 -2.49 5.36
CA ALA A 171 -8.48 -2.18 4.94
C ALA A 171 -8.37 -0.67 4.77
N HIS A 172 -7.47 -0.03 5.51
CA HIS A 172 -7.09 1.36 5.27
C HIS A 172 -5.94 1.34 4.30
N ILE A 173 -6.01 2.08 3.20
CA ILE A 173 -5.00 2.05 2.14
C ILE A 173 -4.51 3.47 1.90
N THR A 174 -3.20 3.65 1.95
CA THR A 174 -2.55 4.84 1.39
C THR A 174 -2.12 4.57 -0.02
N MET A 175 -2.50 5.48 -0.91
CA MET A 175 -2.01 5.56 -2.27
C MET A 175 -1.21 6.83 -2.46
N VAL A 176 -0.27 6.80 -3.42
CA VAL A 176 0.40 8.01 -3.93
C VAL A 176 0.16 8.06 -5.45
N GLY A 177 -0.53 9.10 -5.90
CA GLY A 177 -1.17 9.11 -7.22
C GLY A 177 -2.26 8.03 -7.29
N THR A 178 -2.03 7.02 -8.13
CA THR A 178 -2.87 5.81 -8.33
C THR A 178 -2.19 4.54 -7.79
N LEU A 179 -1.06 4.67 -7.09
CA LEU A 179 -0.22 3.56 -6.68
C LEU A 179 -0.46 3.22 -5.21
N PRO A 180 -0.95 2.03 -4.85
CA PRO A 180 -1.11 1.62 -3.46
C PRO A 180 0.24 1.29 -2.83
N VAL A 181 0.61 2.02 -1.77
CA VAL A 181 1.95 1.93 -1.15
C VAL A 181 1.94 1.29 0.23
N PHE A 182 0.83 1.39 0.97
CA PHE A 182 0.76 0.87 2.32
C PHE A 182 -0.69 0.58 2.71
N MET A 183 -0.90 -0.42 3.58
CA MET A 183 -2.21 -0.67 4.17
C MET A 183 -2.16 -1.10 5.64
N THR A 184 -3.26 -0.89 6.36
CA THR A 184 -3.53 -1.56 7.64
C THR A 184 -4.84 -2.31 7.61
N HIS A 185 -4.97 -3.30 8.49
CA HIS A 185 -6.18 -4.10 8.66
C HIS A 185 -6.79 -3.84 10.03
N THR A 186 -8.08 -3.52 10.07
CA THR A 186 -8.83 -3.32 11.31
C THR A 186 -10.18 -4.03 11.25
N ARG A 187 -10.86 -4.14 12.40
CA ARG A 187 -12.25 -4.60 12.42
C ARG A 187 -13.18 -3.60 11.74
N GLY A 188 -14.38 -4.06 11.39
CA GLY A 188 -15.37 -3.30 10.64
C GLY A 188 -15.74 -1.95 11.25
N LEU A 189 -15.81 -1.85 12.58
CA LEU A 189 -16.21 -0.62 13.29
C LEU A 189 -15.05 0.26 13.75
N ALA A 190 -13.81 -0.06 13.38
CA ALA A 190 -12.67 0.78 13.72
C ALA A 190 -12.82 2.18 13.10
N GLY A 191 -12.45 3.20 13.88
CA GLY A 191 -12.45 4.58 13.42
C GLY A 191 -11.29 4.85 12.47
N ASP A 192 -11.56 5.64 11.44
CA ASP A 192 -10.62 5.91 10.36
C ASP A 192 -9.48 6.88 10.79
N PRO A 193 -9.73 7.96 11.56
CA PRO A 193 -8.66 8.87 12.01
C PRO A 193 -7.55 8.20 12.82
N GLN A 194 -7.89 7.20 13.65
CA GLN A 194 -6.90 6.52 14.50
C GLN A 194 -5.85 5.74 13.70
N GLU A 195 -6.17 5.36 12.47
CA GLU A 195 -5.23 4.62 11.61
C GLU A 195 -4.28 5.56 10.85
N LEU A 196 -4.67 6.82 10.62
CA LEU A 196 -3.87 7.76 9.82
C LEU A 196 -2.43 7.89 10.31
N ILE A 197 -2.20 7.95 11.62
CA ILE A 197 -0.85 8.14 12.16
C ILE A 197 0.11 7.00 11.75
N LYS A 198 -0.39 5.76 11.67
CA LYS A 198 0.40 4.61 11.20
C LYS A 198 0.78 4.75 9.74
N HIS A 199 -0.11 5.32 8.93
CA HIS A 199 0.12 5.59 7.51
C HIS A 199 1.11 6.75 7.31
N ILE A 200 1.03 7.79 8.13
CA ILE A 200 2.02 8.89 8.17
C ILE A 200 3.40 8.32 8.53
N GLU A 201 3.50 7.51 9.58
CA GLU A 201 4.75 6.87 9.99
C GLU A 201 5.33 5.96 8.90
N ALA A 202 4.47 5.20 8.20
CA ALA A 202 4.90 4.34 7.10
C ALA A 202 5.51 5.17 5.96
N LEU A 203 4.84 6.24 5.53
CA LEU A 203 5.37 7.14 4.50
C LEU A 203 6.69 7.80 4.90
N LYS A 204 6.85 8.19 6.17
CA LYS A 204 8.13 8.71 6.68
C LYS A 204 9.24 7.68 6.63
N LYS A 205 8.94 6.44 7.03
CA LYS A 205 9.92 5.33 6.97
C LYS A 205 10.35 5.03 5.53
N MET A 206 9.47 5.25 4.56
CA MET A 206 9.75 5.11 3.13
C MET A 206 10.42 6.36 2.51
N ASP A 207 10.75 7.38 3.30
CA ASP A 207 11.25 8.69 2.81
C ASP A 207 10.38 9.30 1.69
N ALA A 208 9.05 9.16 1.83
CA ALA A 208 8.10 9.58 0.82
C ALA A 208 8.06 11.12 0.68
N LYS A 209 8.24 11.62 -0.54
CA LYS A 209 8.17 13.05 -0.86
C LYS A 209 6.75 13.44 -1.24
N ILE A 210 5.94 13.81 -0.26
CA ILE A 210 4.52 14.13 -0.43
C ILE A 210 4.31 15.65 -0.43
N GLU A 211 3.57 16.17 -1.40
CA GLU A 211 3.20 17.60 -1.49
C GLU A 211 1.79 17.85 -0.93
N SER A 212 0.89 16.88 -1.07
CA SER A 212 -0.46 16.96 -0.52
C SER A 212 -0.96 15.59 -0.08
N TYR A 213 -1.79 15.57 0.95
CA TYR A 213 -2.41 14.35 1.47
C TYR A 213 -3.92 14.53 1.59
N SER A 214 -4.67 13.76 0.80
CA SER A 214 -6.13 13.86 0.74
C SER A 214 -6.83 12.78 1.55
N ALA A 215 -7.95 13.13 2.18
CA ALA A 215 -8.81 12.21 2.93
C ALA A 215 -10.28 12.67 2.86
N ASP A 216 -11.24 11.77 3.11
CA ASP A 216 -12.65 12.17 3.22
C ASP A 216 -12.98 12.84 4.57
N GLY A 217 -14.23 13.24 4.74
CA GLY A 217 -14.69 13.95 5.92
C GLY A 217 -14.70 13.12 7.21
N GLY A 218 -14.57 11.80 7.13
CA GLY A 218 -14.35 10.94 8.29
C GLY A 218 -13.03 11.25 8.99
N TYR A 219 -12.10 11.91 8.30
CA TYR A 219 -10.80 12.36 8.79
C TYR A 219 -10.74 13.87 9.12
N ASP A 220 -11.87 14.61 9.10
CA ASP A 220 -11.89 16.08 9.32
C ASP A 220 -11.78 16.46 10.82
N SER A 221 -10.70 16.03 11.47
CA SER A 221 -10.31 16.47 12.81
C SER A 221 -9.06 17.34 12.77
N PHE A 222 -8.96 18.31 13.68
CA PHE A 222 -7.88 19.32 13.62
C PHE A 222 -6.50 18.70 13.80
N ASP A 223 -6.37 17.73 14.70
CA ASP A 223 -5.16 16.93 14.89
C ASP A 223 -4.69 16.27 13.60
N VAL A 224 -5.60 15.68 12.83
CA VAL A 224 -5.29 15.06 11.53
C VAL A 224 -4.71 16.07 10.52
N HIS A 225 -5.30 17.27 10.40
CA HIS A 225 -4.75 18.32 9.54
C HIS A 225 -3.33 18.69 9.97
N ALA A 226 -3.11 18.83 11.28
CA ALA A 226 -1.82 19.21 11.84
C ALA A 226 -0.76 18.09 11.68
N ASP A 227 -1.12 16.84 11.91
CA ASP A 227 -0.22 15.68 11.82
C ASP A 227 0.29 15.49 10.39
N ILE A 228 -0.59 15.57 9.39
CA ILE A 228 -0.18 15.51 7.98
C ILE A 228 0.85 16.60 7.68
N TRP A 229 0.55 17.85 8.06
CA TRP A 229 1.41 18.98 7.79
C TRP A 229 2.76 18.85 8.51
N TYR A 230 2.74 18.59 9.80
CA TYR A 230 3.94 18.58 10.63
C TYR A 230 4.86 17.38 10.31
N HIS A 231 4.28 16.21 10.08
CA HIS A 231 5.05 14.97 9.92
C HIS A 231 5.49 14.66 8.50
N LEU A 232 4.73 15.11 7.49
CA LEU A 232 5.03 14.85 6.08
C LEU A 232 5.45 16.11 5.32
N ASN A 233 5.38 17.30 5.95
CA ASN A 233 5.53 18.58 5.26
C ASN A 233 4.58 18.71 4.04
N ALA A 234 3.40 18.08 4.15
CA ALA A 234 2.44 17.98 3.08
C ALA A 234 1.21 18.85 3.38
N ARG A 235 0.57 19.36 2.33
CA ARG A 235 -0.71 20.05 2.47
C ARG A 235 -1.83 19.05 2.80
N PRO A 236 -2.53 19.17 3.94
CA PRO A 236 -3.74 18.38 4.18
C PRO A 236 -4.87 18.84 3.25
N VAL A 237 -5.55 17.91 2.57
CA VAL A 237 -6.67 18.17 1.65
C VAL A 237 -7.85 17.28 2.06
N ILE A 238 -8.53 17.67 3.13
CA ILE A 238 -9.57 16.86 3.77
C ILE A 238 -10.93 17.49 3.53
N SER A 239 -11.89 16.69 3.10
CA SER A 239 -13.27 17.15 2.92
C SER A 239 -13.82 17.73 4.22
N TYR A 240 -14.51 18.86 4.12
CA TYR A 240 -15.19 19.49 5.24
C TYR A 240 -16.69 19.61 4.93
N ALA A 241 -17.51 19.71 5.98
CA ALA A 241 -18.95 19.87 5.83
C ALA A 241 -19.32 21.13 5.02
N SER A 242 -20.41 21.11 4.26
CA SER A 242 -20.83 22.24 3.42
C SER A 242 -21.13 23.53 4.20
N ASN A 243 -21.45 23.40 5.49
CA ASN A 243 -21.66 24.49 6.44
C ASN A 243 -20.41 24.79 7.30
N ALA A 244 -19.24 24.28 6.93
CA ALA A 244 -18.01 24.55 7.64
C ALA A 244 -17.72 26.06 7.67
N VAL A 245 -17.49 26.58 8.88
CA VAL A 245 -17.14 27.98 9.12
C VAL A 245 -15.67 28.10 9.49
N ILE A 246 -15.12 29.29 9.28
CA ILE A 246 -13.78 29.65 9.76
C ILE A 246 -13.75 29.53 11.28
N ASN A 247 -12.78 28.79 11.80
CA ASN A 247 -12.56 28.70 13.24
C ASN A 247 -11.71 29.87 13.71
N LYS A 248 -12.26 30.67 14.64
CA LYS A 248 -11.60 31.85 15.19
C LYS A 248 -10.22 31.55 15.78
N GLU A 249 -10.06 30.43 16.50
CA GLU A 249 -8.78 30.08 17.13
C GLU A 249 -7.69 29.72 16.11
N GLY A 250 -8.06 29.39 14.87
CA GLY A 250 -7.16 29.20 13.74
C GLY A 250 -6.94 30.45 12.89
N GLU A 251 -7.38 31.64 13.32
CA GLU A 251 -7.07 32.89 12.61
C GLU A 251 -5.65 33.35 12.91
N LYS A 252 -5.01 34.03 11.95
CA LYS A 252 -3.63 34.53 12.09
C LYS A 252 -3.39 35.31 13.39
N GLY A 253 -4.32 36.22 13.76
CA GLY A 253 -4.19 36.98 15.00
C GLY A 253 -4.30 36.12 16.27
N ARG A 254 -5.03 35.00 16.22
CA ARG A 254 -5.11 34.05 17.34
C ARG A 254 -3.88 33.15 17.42
N ILE A 255 -3.30 32.76 16.28
CA ILE A 255 -2.00 32.10 16.24
C ILE A 255 -0.92 32.99 16.86
N ASP A 256 -0.84 34.26 16.44
CA ASP A 256 0.08 35.24 17.01
C ASP A 256 -0.11 35.41 18.53
N HIS A 257 -1.37 35.45 18.99
CA HIS A 257 -1.70 35.48 20.41
C HIS A 257 -1.15 34.26 21.17
N TRP A 258 -1.34 33.05 20.64
CA TRP A 258 -0.87 31.82 21.30
C TRP A 258 0.64 31.73 21.32
N VAL A 259 1.31 32.11 20.23
CA VAL A 259 2.77 32.16 20.18
C VAL A 259 3.29 33.16 21.21
N ASN A 260 2.75 34.39 21.21
CA ASN A 260 3.14 35.41 22.16
C ASN A 260 2.84 35.00 23.60
N LYS A 261 1.73 34.31 23.90
CA LYS A 261 1.45 33.81 25.25
C LYS A 261 2.56 32.88 25.79
N ASN A 262 3.29 32.23 24.89
CA ASN A 262 4.38 31.31 25.20
C ASN A 262 5.78 31.91 24.88
N TRP A 263 5.91 33.25 24.85
CA TRP A 263 7.17 33.95 24.57
C TRP A 263 8.32 33.51 25.48
N LYS A 264 8.03 33.21 26.76
CA LYS A 264 9.03 32.79 27.76
C LYS A 264 9.71 31.47 27.44
N ILE A 265 9.09 30.64 26.61
CA ILE A 265 9.61 29.32 26.21
C ILE A 265 10.04 29.30 24.73
N GLY A 266 10.25 30.48 24.13
CA GLY A 266 10.79 30.61 22.77
C GLY A 266 9.77 31.02 21.69
N GLY A 267 8.52 31.35 22.06
CA GLY A 267 7.54 31.84 21.10
C GLY A 267 7.92 33.21 20.52
N ASP A 268 8.04 33.31 19.19
CA ASP A 268 8.33 34.55 18.47
C ASP A 268 7.16 34.96 17.55
N VAL A 269 6.51 36.07 17.88
CA VAL A 269 5.39 36.62 17.08
C VAL A 269 5.84 37.24 15.76
N HIS A 270 7.13 37.49 15.56
CA HIS A 270 7.67 38.01 14.31
C HIS A 270 8.17 36.90 13.37
N ALA A 271 8.25 35.66 13.84
CA ALA A 271 8.62 34.52 13.03
C ALA A 271 7.64 34.30 11.85
N PRO A 272 8.10 33.67 10.75
CA PRO A 272 7.23 33.16 9.70
C PRO A 272 6.08 32.32 10.25
N MET A 273 4.95 32.30 9.54
CA MET A 273 3.77 31.52 9.97
C MET A 273 4.09 30.04 10.15
N GLU A 274 4.92 29.48 9.27
CA GLU A 274 5.36 28.09 9.34
C GLU A 274 6.06 27.77 10.67
N ASP A 275 7.03 28.60 11.06
CA ASP A 275 7.77 28.45 12.32
C ASP A 275 6.86 28.60 13.54
N LYS A 276 5.89 29.52 13.47
CA LYS A 276 4.87 29.70 14.52
C LYS A 276 4.02 28.44 14.69
N LEU A 277 3.52 27.87 13.60
CA LEU A 277 2.71 26.65 13.65
C LEU A 277 3.54 25.47 14.17
N LYS A 278 4.82 25.37 13.75
CA LYS A 278 5.73 24.32 14.22
C LYS A 278 5.94 24.41 15.73
N PHE A 279 6.25 25.60 16.23
CA PHE A 279 6.37 25.86 17.66
C PHE A 279 5.08 25.51 18.42
N LEU A 280 3.91 25.92 17.91
CA LEU A 280 2.63 25.60 18.55
C LEU A 280 2.37 24.09 18.58
N TYR A 281 2.70 23.36 17.52
CA TYR A 281 2.60 21.90 17.47
C TYR A 281 3.48 21.26 18.54
N GLU A 282 4.77 21.64 18.61
CA GLU A 282 5.76 21.10 19.53
C GLU A 282 5.41 21.31 21.01
N ILE A 283 4.72 22.40 21.36
CA ILE A 283 4.24 22.66 22.73
C ILE A 283 2.85 22.06 23.02
N GLY A 284 2.32 21.23 22.12
CA GLY A 284 1.06 20.50 22.29
C GLY A 284 -0.21 21.28 21.93
N ARG A 285 -0.10 22.40 21.20
CA ARG A 285 -1.26 23.18 20.68
C ARG A 285 -1.67 22.74 19.28
N ILE A 286 -1.76 21.42 19.09
CA ILE A 286 -2.03 20.74 17.82
C ILE A 286 -3.34 21.22 17.20
N ASP A 287 -4.42 21.32 18.00
CA ASP A 287 -5.73 21.76 17.51
C ASP A 287 -5.69 23.16 16.88
N GLN A 288 -4.95 24.11 17.45
CA GLN A 288 -4.86 25.46 16.89
C GLN A 288 -4.13 25.46 15.53
N VAL A 289 -3.12 24.60 15.39
CA VAL A 289 -2.42 24.40 14.11
C VAL A 289 -3.39 23.81 13.08
N GLY A 290 -4.13 22.76 13.46
CA GLY A 290 -5.14 22.12 12.62
C GLY A 290 -6.25 23.06 12.19
N MET A 291 -6.76 23.87 13.11
CA MET A 291 -7.77 24.90 12.83
C MET A 291 -7.26 25.91 11.80
N TYR A 292 -6.01 26.36 11.92
CA TYR A 292 -5.40 27.27 10.94
C TYR A 292 -5.32 26.62 9.56
N LEU A 293 -4.83 25.38 9.48
CA LEU A 293 -4.68 24.64 8.22
C LEU A 293 -6.04 24.38 7.55
N ARG A 294 -7.05 23.97 8.31
CA ARG A 294 -8.41 23.79 7.81
C ARG A 294 -9.03 25.11 7.32
N ASN A 295 -8.79 26.21 8.03
CA ASN A 295 -9.20 27.54 7.55
C ASN A 295 -8.57 27.88 6.19
N GLN A 296 -7.30 27.55 5.97
CA GLN A 296 -6.65 27.75 4.66
C GLN A 296 -7.36 26.94 3.56
N ASN A 297 -7.77 25.71 3.85
CA ASN A 297 -8.54 24.91 2.89
C ASN A 297 -9.91 25.51 2.56
N ILE A 298 -10.63 26.05 3.55
CA ILE A 298 -11.92 26.73 3.32
C ILE A 298 -11.76 27.97 2.43
N LEU A 299 -10.68 28.73 2.63
CA LEU A 299 -10.40 29.97 1.90
C LEU A 299 -9.81 29.73 0.50
N ASP A 300 -9.24 28.55 0.25
CA ASP A 300 -8.58 28.24 -1.01
C ASP A 300 -9.57 27.86 -2.11
N LYS A 301 -9.62 28.68 -3.16
CA LYS A 301 -10.43 28.44 -4.37
C LYS A 301 -10.01 27.19 -5.14
N LEU A 302 -8.78 26.72 -4.98
CA LEU A 302 -8.25 25.53 -5.64
C LEU A 302 -8.53 24.23 -4.87
N PHE A 303 -9.01 24.32 -3.62
CA PHE A 303 -9.26 23.16 -2.77
C PHE A 303 -10.11 22.10 -3.47
N GLN A 304 -11.20 22.51 -4.13
CA GLN A 304 -12.10 21.58 -4.81
C GLN A 304 -11.44 20.85 -5.99
N ALA A 305 -10.51 21.50 -6.69
CA ALA A 305 -9.76 20.87 -7.77
C ALA A 305 -8.78 19.81 -7.23
N LEU A 306 -8.10 20.11 -6.12
CA LEU A 306 -7.21 19.17 -5.44
C LEU A 306 -7.98 17.99 -4.88
N TYR A 307 -9.09 18.25 -4.17
CA TYR A 307 -9.90 17.22 -3.54
C TYR A 307 -10.53 16.26 -4.56
N LYS A 308 -10.95 16.74 -5.73
CA LYS A 308 -11.51 15.90 -6.81
C LYS A 308 -10.60 14.75 -7.24
N LYS A 309 -9.28 14.90 -7.13
CA LYS A 309 -8.31 13.83 -7.47
C LYS A 309 -8.44 12.61 -6.55
N ARG A 310 -9.05 12.75 -5.37
CA ARG A 310 -9.36 11.63 -4.46
C ARG A 310 -10.37 10.63 -5.08
N ALA A 311 -11.15 11.04 -6.09
CA ALA A 311 -12.11 10.14 -6.75
C ALA A 311 -11.44 8.90 -7.39
N GLU A 312 -10.14 8.96 -7.67
CA GLU A 312 -9.35 7.83 -8.16
C GLU A 312 -9.26 6.69 -7.14
N CYS A 313 -9.33 6.97 -5.83
CA CYS A 313 -9.29 5.95 -4.77
C CYS A 313 -10.34 4.86 -4.96
N GLU A 314 -11.59 5.24 -5.19
CA GLU A 314 -12.68 4.28 -5.32
C GLU A 314 -12.46 3.35 -6.53
N LYS A 315 -11.97 3.90 -7.64
CA LYS A 315 -11.66 3.13 -8.84
C LYS A 315 -10.55 2.11 -8.57
N ILE A 316 -9.46 2.52 -7.92
CA ILE A 316 -8.34 1.63 -7.61
C ILE A 316 -8.74 0.59 -6.57
N HIS A 317 -9.48 0.96 -5.53
CA HIS A 317 -10.03 0.02 -4.54
C HIS A 317 -10.93 -1.05 -5.19
N GLY A 318 -11.79 -0.63 -6.12
CA GLY A 318 -12.58 -1.55 -6.94
C GLY A 318 -11.72 -2.51 -7.75
N HIS A 319 -10.65 -2.02 -8.37
CA HIS A 319 -9.71 -2.84 -9.14
C HIS A 319 -8.96 -3.85 -8.25
N ILE A 320 -8.46 -3.43 -7.08
CA ILE A 320 -7.83 -4.31 -6.09
C ILE A 320 -8.78 -5.47 -5.72
N LYS A 321 -10.04 -5.15 -5.39
CA LYS A 321 -11.06 -6.17 -5.05
C LYS A 321 -11.26 -7.20 -6.15
N GLN A 322 -11.33 -6.76 -7.40
CA GLN A 322 -11.56 -7.63 -8.55
C GLN A 322 -10.37 -8.56 -8.82
N VAL A 323 -9.15 -7.99 -8.83
CA VAL A 323 -7.94 -8.72 -9.20
C VAL A 323 -7.55 -9.76 -8.15
N VAL A 324 -7.36 -9.35 -6.89
CA VAL A 324 -6.79 -10.23 -5.85
C VAL A 324 -7.82 -10.83 -4.90
N LYS A 325 -9.13 -10.68 -5.20
CA LYS A 325 -10.24 -11.10 -4.32
C LYS A 325 -10.06 -10.54 -2.90
N PHE A 326 -10.16 -9.22 -2.79
CA PHE A 326 -9.93 -8.48 -1.56
C PHE A 326 -11.15 -8.49 -0.63
N ASP A 327 -11.49 -9.68 -0.13
CA ASP A 327 -12.53 -9.93 0.87
C ASP A 327 -12.07 -11.00 1.88
N ILE A 328 -12.75 -11.09 3.03
CA ILE A 328 -12.44 -12.07 4.09
C ILE A 328 -13.49 -13.19 4.17
N ARG A 329 -14.29 -13.39 3.12
CA ARG A 329 -15.30 -14.45 3.09
C ARG A 329 -14.64 -15.82 3.10
N ARG A 330 -15.14 -16.68 3.98
CA ARG A 330 -14.63 -18.05 4.19
C ARG A 330 -13.18 -18.10 4.69
N THR A 331 -12.69 -17.01 5.27
CA THR A 331 -11.38 -16.95 5.93
C THR A 331 -11.55 -17.15 7.43
N ARG A 332 -10.70 -17.97 8.04
CA ARG A 332 -10.69 -18.15 9.50
C ARG A 332 -10.26 -16.85 10.16
N ASP A 333 -10.84 -16.54 11.32
CA ASP A 333 -10.60 -15.28 12.03
C ASP A 333 -9.10 -15.01 12.26
N GLU A 334 -8.38 -16.00 12.80
CA GLU A 334 -6.92 -15.99 13.02
C GLU A 334 -6.07 -15.74 11.76
N SER A 335 -6.66 -15.84 10.57
CA SER A 335 -5.95 -15.70 9.28
C SER A 335 -6.40 -14.48 8.48
N LYS A 336 -7.45 -13.75 8.89
CA LYS A 336 -8.04 -12.63 8.12
C LYS A 336 -6.99 -11.59 7.77
N LYS A 337 -6.27 -11.09 8.77
CA LYS A 337 -5.23 -10.07 8.61
C LYS A 337 -4.13 -10.53 7.66
N LEU A 338 -3.56 -11.73 7.89
CA LEU A 338 -2.53 -12.28 7.00
C LEU A 338 -3.02 -12.40 5.55
N TYR A 339 -4.22 -12.95 5.31
CA TYR A 339 -4.75 -13.08 3.95
C TYR A 339 -4.99 -11.74 3.25
N THR A 340 -5.48 -10.74 3.98
CA THR A 340 -5.65 -9.39 3.44
C THR A 340 -4.29 -8.78 3.07
N LEU A 341 -3.30 -8.85 3.97
CA LEU A 341 -1.94 -8.37 3.70
C LEU A 341 -1.33 -9.05 2.47
N LEU A 342 -1.49 -10.37 2.38
CA LEU A 342 -1.04 -11.16 1.24
C LEU A 342 -1.66 -10.65 -0.07
N ASN A 343 -2.98 -10.50 -0.13
CA ASN A 343 -3.65 -10.04 -1.33
C ASN A 343 -3.19 -8.62 -1.72
N PHE A 344 -2.98 -7.73 -0.74
CA PHE A 344 -2.46 -6.39 -1.00
C PHE A 344 -1.03 -6.40 -1.53
N VAL A 345 -0.13 -7.16 -0.90
CA VAL A 345 1.26 -7.33 -1.35
C VAL A 345 1.32 -7.95 -2.75
N ALA A 346 0.47 -8.92 -3.04
CA ALA A 346 0.34 -9.49 -4.38
C ALA A 346 -0.03 -8.39 -5.40
N TYR A 347 -0.97 -7.51 -5.06
CA TYR A 347 -1.33 -6.38 -5.91
C TYR A 347 -0.17 -5.38 -6.08
N GLN A 348 0.56 -5.05 -5.01
CA GLN A 348 1.74 -4.17 -5.08
C GLN A 348 2.83 -4.74 -5.99
N LEU A 349 3.06 -6.06 -5.96
CA LEU A 349 4.03 -6.72 -6.84
C LEU A 349 3.61 -6.61 -8.31
N LEU A 350 2.30 -6.65 -8.60
CA LEU A 350 1.79 -6.40 -9.95
C LEU A 350 2.03 -4.97 -10.41
N VAL A 351 1.75 -3.99 -9.54
CA VAL A 351 2.02 -2.56 -9.80
C VAL A 351 3.51 -2.31 -10.00
N LEU A 352 4.37 -2.89 -9.17
CA LEU A 352 5.81 -2.75 -9.26
C LEU A 352 6.34 -3.29 -10.60
N ALA A 353 5.82 -4.43 -11.06
CA ALA A 353 6.21 -4.98 -12.35
C ALA A 353 5.88 -4.02 -13.51
N GLU A 354 4.72 -3.37 -13.50
CA GLU A 354 4.37 -2.36 -14.50
C GLU A 354 5.32 -1.15 -14.45
N LEU A 355 5.62 -0.65 -13.25
CA LEU A 355 6.53 0.49 -13.07
C LEU A 355 7.95 0.18 -13.56
N GLN A 356 8.50 -0.99 -13.18
CA GLN A 356 9.83 -1.43 -13.62
C GLN A 356 9.92 -1.56 -15.14
N ASN A 357 8.81 -1.92 -15.78
CA ASN A 357 8.72 -2.10 -17.22
C ASN A 357 8.16 -0.88 -17.97
N LYS A 358 8.02 0.27 -17.28
CA LYS A 358 7.60 1.55 -17.86
C LYS A 358 6.27 1.49 -18.62
N VAL A 359 5.32 0.71 -18.11
CA VAL A 359 3.95 0.68 -18.65
C VAL A 359 3.29 2.03 -18.38
N GLU A 360 2.84 2.72 -19.43
CA GLU A 360 2.30 4.09 -19.31
C GLU A 360 1.05 4.16 -18.43
N ASN A 361 0.18 3.15 -18.54
CA ASN A 361 -1.04 3.06 -17.73
C ASN A 361 -0.80 2.17 -16.51
N SER A 362 -0.62 2.77 -15.34
CA SER A 362 -0.60 2.03 -14.07
C SER A 362 -1.91 1.27 -13.82
N ASN A 363 -1.81 0.13 -13.16
CA ASN A 363 -2.92 -0.78 -12.85
C ASN A 363 -3.60 -1.35 -14.11
N SER A 364 -2.88 -1.49 -15.23
CA SER A 364 -3.42 -2.01 -16.49
C SER A 364 -3.50 -3.53 -16.53
N PHE A 365 -2.79 -4.22 -15.64
CA PHE A 365 -2.60 -5.67 -15.69
C PHE A 365 -3.91 -6.48 -15.66
N GLY A 366 -5.01 -5.94 -15.12
CA GLY A 366 -6.31 -6.59 -15.18
C GLY A 366 -6.83 -6.85 -16.61
N ARG A 367 -6.31 -6.14 -17.63
CA ARG A 367 -6.68 -6.33 -19.04
C ARG A 367 -6.05 -7.55 -19.70
N TYR A 368 -5.01 -8.12 -19.07
CA TYR A 368 -4.18 -9.17 -19.65
C TYR A 368 -4.63 -10.59 -19.27
N PHE A 369 -5.64 -10.73 -18.40
CA PHE A 369 -5.91 -11.96 -17.68
C PHE A 369 -7.40 -12.29 -17.56
#